data_AF-A0A2M7TIH6-F1
#
_entry.id   AF-A0A2M7TIH6-F1
#
_cell.length_a   1.000
_cell.length_b   1.000
_cell.length_c   1.000
_cell.angle_alpha   90.00
_cell.angle_beta   90.00
_cell.angle_gamma   90.00
#
_symmetry.space_group_name_H-M   'P 1'
#
loop_
_entity.id
_entity.type
_entity.pdbx_description
1 polymer ?
#
loop_
_entity_poly.entity_id
_entity_poly.type
_entity_poly.pdbx_seq_one_letter_code
_entity_poly.pdbx_strand_id
1 'polypeptide(L)'
;MDDLSIQKLVEAAIMDPERKALYIDALPYMTAEEKIVFSLSLWDTILAKVEIEAQIKIENKLLEMADSGEEVSKEEFRRIKDEVLTKYIAKQFDVNDTASIDKLKSELNELTPRNESE
;
A
#
# COMPACT_ATOMS: atom_id res chain seq x y z
N MET A 1 9.12 15.73 6.08
CA MET A 1 9.44 14.41 5.52
C MET A 1 10.78 14.55 4.81
N ASP A 2 11.70 13.60 4.98
CA ASP A 2 13.02 13.66 4.35
C ASP A 2 13.01 12.96 2.99
N ASP A 3 13.97 13.31 2.14
CA ASP A 3 14.01 12.86 0.74
C ASP A 3 14.16 11.33 0.65
N LEU A 4 14.82 10.72 1.64
CA LEU A 4 14.97 9.27 1.73
C LEU A 4 13.62 8.56 1.91
N SER A 5 12.70 9.11 2.72
CA SER A 5 11.37 8.53 2.89
C SER A 5 10.53 8.69 1.63
N ILE A 6 10.61 9.83 0.94
CA ILE A 6 9.85 10.09 -0.28
C ILE A 6 10.39 9.23 -1.43
N GLN A 7 11.70 9.01 -1.51
CA GLN A 7 12.31 8.09 -2.47
C GLN A 7 11.74 6.67 -2.33
N LYS A 8 11.62 6.15 -1.11
CA LYS A 8 10.99 4.83 -0.86
C LYS A 8 9.53 4.78 -1.34
N LEU A 9 8.78 5.87 -1.15
CA LEU A 9 7.41 5.98 -1.65
C LEU A 9 7.37 5.99 -3.18
N VAL A 10 8.29 6.68 -3.85
CA VAL A 10 8.42 6.65 -5.31
C VAL A 10 8.72 5.24 -5.81
N GLU A 11 9.64 4.53 -5.15
CA GLU A 11 10.01 3.16 -5.50
C GLU A 11 8.82 2.19 -5.39
N ALA A 12 7.96 2.35 -4.38
CA ALA A 12 6.79 1.51 -4.15
C ALA A 12 5.58 1.90 -5.02
N ALA A 13 5.36 3.20 -5.26
CA ALA A 13 4.19 3.70 -5.97
C ALA A 13 4.34 3.62 -7.50
N ILE A 14 5.53 3.87 -8.02
CA ILE A 14 5.79 3.95 -9.46
C ILE A 14 6.42 2.62 -9.90
N MET A 15 6.08 2.11 -11.09
CA MET A 15 6.68 0.87 -11.62
C MET A 15 7.69 1.16 -12.74
N ASP A 16 7.40 2.20 -13.52
CA ASP A 16 8.22 2.62 -14.65
C ASP A 16 9.58 3.17 -14.16
N PRO A 17 10.71 2.57 -14.58
CA PRO A 17 12.04 2.96 -14.10
C PRO A 17 12.45 4.37 -14.49
N GLU A 18 12.06 4.85 -15.67
CA GLU A 18 12.41 6.18 -16.17
C GLU A 18 11.66 7.26 -15.38
N ARG A 19 10.37 7.04 -15.12
CA ARG A 19 9.58 7.91 -14.25
C ARG A 19 10.10 7.92 -12.82
N LYS A 20 10.49 6.76 -12.26
CA LYS A 20 11.10 6.71 -10.91
C LYS A 20 12.31 7.63 -10.82
N ALA A 21 13.26 7.48 -11.76
CA ALA A 21 14.47 8.29 -11.79
C ALA A 21 14.13 9.79 -11.85
N LEU A 22 13.19 10.17 -12.73
CA LEU A 22 12.77 11.56 -12.87
C LEU A 22 12.18 12.15 -11.58
N TYR A 23 11.35 11.41 -10.86
CA TYR A 23 10.79 11.89 -9.59
C TYR A 23 11.84 11.97 -8.48
N ILE A 24 12.77 11.00 -8.40
CA ILE A 24 13.86 11.00 -7.42
C ILE A 24 14.79 12.19 -7.68
N ASP A 25 15.16 12.44 -8.93
CA ASP A 25 16.00 13.58 -9.33
C ASP A 25 15.32 14.93 -9.04
N ALA A 26 13.99 14.98 -9.01
CA ALA A 26 13.22 16.19 -8.70
C ALA A 26 13.13 16.49 -7.18
N LEU A 27 13.30 15.49 -6.30
CA LEU A 27 13.12 15.65 -4.84
C LEU A 27 13.96 16.78 -4.21
N PRO A 28 15.25 16.96 -4.55
CA PRO A 28 16.06 18.03 -3.95
C PRO A 28 15.56 19.43 -4.28
N TYR A 29 14.80 19.58 -5.37
CA TYR A 29 14.30 20.85 -5.87
C TYR A 29 12.90 21.19 -5.35
N MET A 30 12.22 20.26 -4.68
CA MET A 30 10.90 20.49 -4.10
C MET A 30 11.00 21.21 -2.76
N THR A 31 10.06 22.14 -2.55
CA THR A 31 9.80 22.74 -1.25
C THR A 31 9.22 21.73 -0.27
N ALA A 32 9.22 22.06 1.02
CA ALA A 32 8.65 21.19 2.05
C ALA A 32 7.14 20.93 1.85
N GLU A 33 6.40 21.93 1.35
CA GLU A 33 4.97 21.79 1.07
C GLU A 33 4.71 20.87 -0.14
N GLU A 34 5.45 21.06 -1.22
CA GLU A 34 5.38 20.20 -2.41
C GLU A 34 5.72 18.75 -2.06
N LYS A 35 6.73 18.54 -1.20
CA LYS A 35 7.10 17.21 -0.69
C LYS A 35 5.94 16.54 0.05
N ILE A 36 5.20 17.28 0.87
CA ILE A 36 4.04 16.73 1.59
C ILE A 36 2.94 16.33 0.60
N VAL A 37 2.56 17.22 -0.30
CA VAL A 37 1.51 16.98 -1.30
C VAL A 37 1.88 15.80 -2.20
N PHE A 38 3.13 15.75 -2.67
CA PHE A 38 3.62 14.65 -3.49
C PHE A 38 3.62 13.32 -2.74
N SER A 39 4.03 13.32 -1.47
CA SER A 39 4.02 12.11 -0.65
C SER A 39 2.60 11.57 -0.44
N LEU A 40 1.62 12.45 -0.25
CA LEU A 40 0.21 12.06 -0.16
C LEU A 40 -0.27 11.42 -1.47
N SER A 41 0.07 11.97 -2.64
CA SER A 41 -0.35 11.36 -3.91
C SER A 41 0.30 10.00 -4.17
N LEU A 42 1.55 9.82 -3.74
CA LEU A 42 2.23 8.53 -3.80
C LEU A 42 1.53 7.50 -2.91
N TRP A 43 1.10 7.92 -1.72
CA TRP A 43 0.32 7.07 -0.82
C TRP A 43 -1.02 6.65 -1.42
N ASP A 44 -1.78 7.58 -1.99
CA ASP A 44 -3.05 7.26 -2.67
C ASP A 44 -2.84 6.24 -3.80
N THR A 45 -1.74 6.39 -4.54
CA THR A 45 -1.36 5.45 -5.61
C THR A 45 -1.06 4.05 -5.06
N ILE A 46 -0.35 3.95 -3.94
CA ILE A 46 -0.05 2.67 -3.28
C ILE A 46 -1.34 2.03 -2.78
N LEU A 47 -2.21 2.79 -2.12
CA LEU A 47 -3.49 2.31 -1.60
C LEU A 47 -4.39 1.76 -2.72
N ALA A 48 -4.51 2.49 -3.84
CA ALA A 48 -5.30 2.05 -4.98
C ALA A 48 -4.77 0.72 -5.56
N LYS A 49 -3.45 0.55 -5.65
CA LYS A 49 -2.84 -0.71 -6.13
C LYS A 49 -3.12 -1.87 -5.19
N VAL A 50 -2.98 -1.65 -3.89
CA VAL A 50 -3.27 -2.64 -2.85
C VAL A 50 -4.74 -3.05 -2.89
N GLU A 51 -5.66 -2.10 -3.06
CA GLU A 51 -7.09 -2.37 -3.14
C GLU A 51 -7.43 -3.26 -4.33
N ILE A 52 -6.86 -2.98 -5.50
CA ILE A 52 -7.01 -3.80 -6.70
C ILE A 52 -6.47 -5.23 -6.46
N GLU A 53 -5.27 -5.37 -5.90
CA GLU A 53 -4.70 -6.68 -5.61
C GLU A 53 -5.53 -7.47 -4.58
N ALA A 54 -6.06 -6.78 -3.56
CA ALA A 54 -6.93 -7.39 -2.57
C ALA A 54 -8.24 -7.88 -3.20
N GLN A 55 -8.86 -7.06 -4.06
CA GLN A 55 -10.07 -7.43 -4.78
C GLN A 55 -9.85 -8.65 -5.66
N ILE A 56 -8.76 -8.70 -6.44
CA ILE A 56 -8.42 -9.85 -7.29
C ILE A 56 -8.28 -11.14 -6.47
N LYS A 57 -7.63 -11.07 -5.30
CA LYS A 57 -7.51 -12.26 -4.43
C LYS A 57 -8.83 -12.69 -3.83
N ILE A 58 -9.68 -11.73 -3.46
CA ILE A 58 -11.04 -12.00 -2.96
C ILE A 58 -11.88 -12.68 -4.05
N GLU A 59 -11.85 -12.17 -5.27
CA GLU A 59 -12.58 -12.75 -6.41
C GLU A 59 -12.08 -14.17 -6.72
N ASN A 60 -10.77 -14.40 -6.74
CA ASN A 60 -10.21 -15.74 -6.93
C ASN A 60 -10.64 -16.69 -5.80
N LYS A 61 -10.68 -16.22 -4.55
CA LYS A 61 -11.13 -17.06 -3.43
C LYS A 61 -12.62 -17.39 -3.52
N LEU A 62 -13.45 -16.43 -3.94
CA LEU A 62 -14.88 -16.67 -4.19
C LEU A 62 -15.10 -17.68 -5.31
N LEU A 63 -14.28 -17.65 -6.37
CA LEU A 63 -14.33 -18.66 -7.44
C LEU A 63 -13.94 -20.05 -6.91
N GLU A 64 -12.85 -20.15 -6.14
CA GLU A 64 -12.47 -21.40 -5.47
C GLU A 64 -13.58 -21.94 -4.57
N MET A 65 -14.28 -21.07 -3.83
CA MET A 65 -15.41 -21.44 -2.96
C MET A 65 -16.63 -21.90 -3.76
N ALA A 66 -16.93 -21.24 -4.88
CA ALA A 66 -18.03 -21.64 -5.76
C ALA A 66 -17.79 -23.04 -6.35
N ASP A 67 -16.52 -23.37 -6.63
CA ASP A 67 -16.11 -24.68 -7.12
C ASP A 67 -16.00 -25.75 -6.01
N SER A 68 -15.64 -25.37 -4.78
CA SER A 68 -15.43 -26.31 -3.65
C SER A 68 -16.62 -26.51 -2.72
N GLY A 69 -17.57 -25.55 -2.67
CA GLY A 69 -18.70 -25.53 -1.75
C GLY A 69 -18.36 -25.13 -0.31
N GLU A 70 -17.13 -24.66 -0.03
CA GLU A 70 -16.74 -24.17 1.30
C GLU A 70 -17.29 -22.77 1.58
N GLU A 71 -17.94 -22.60 2.74
CA GLU A 71 -18.30 -21.28 3.27
C GLU A 71 -17.13 -20.69 4.04
N VAL A 72 -16.83 -19.41 3.77
CA VAL A 72 -15.73 -18.68 4.40
C VAL A 72 -16.30 -17.51 5.20
N SER A 73 -15.84 -17.35 6.45
CA SER A 73 -16.35 -16.32 7.37
C SER A 73 -15.85 -14.92 7.01
N LYS A 74 -16.53 -13.88 7.52
CA LYS A 74 -16.10 -12.48 7.37
C LYS A 74 -14.72 -12.23 8.00
N GLU A 75 -14.35 -12.98 9.04
CA GLU A 75 -13.01 -12.93 9.64
C GLU A 75 -11.92 -13.38 8.65
N GLU A 76 -12.16 -14.41 7.85
CA GLU A 76 -11.20 -14.88 6.85
C GLU A 76 -10.97 -13.83 5.75
N PHE A 77 -12.03 -13.12 5.31
CA PHE A 77 -11.92 -12.04 4.33
C PHE A 77 -11.06 -10.88 4.83
N ARG A 78 -11.25 -10.47 6.09
CA ARG A 78 -10.38 -9.47 6.73
C ARG A 78 -8.94 -9.96 6.78
N ARG A 79 -8.73 -11.23 7.10
CA ARG A 79 -7.40 -11.84 7.16
C ARG A 79 -6.72 -11.88 5.79
N ILE A 80 -7.45 -12.16 4.72
CA ILE A 80 -6.94 -12.13 3.34
C ILE A 80 -6.47 -10.71 3.00
N LYS A 81 -7.30 -9.69 3.27
CA LYS A 81 -6.94 -8.28 3.04
C LYS A 81 -5.65 -7.92 3.80
N ASP A 82 -5.55 -8.30 5.07
CA ASP A 82 -4.36 -8.05 5.89
C ASP A 82 -3.13 -8.82 5.39
N GLU A 83 -3.28 -10.06 4.94
CA GLU A 83 -2.19 -10.84 4.33
C GLU A 83 -1.73 -10.25 2.99
N VAL A 84 -2.63 -9.72 2.16
CA VAL A 84 -2.27 -9.02 0.91
C VAL A 84 -1.46 -7.78 1.23
N LEU A 85 -1.97 -6.93 2.12
CA LEU A 85 -1.33 -5.70 2.55
C LEU A 85 0.06 -5.99 3.12
N THR A 86 0.17 -6.99 3.99
CA THR A 86 1.42 -7.44 4.60
C THR A 86 2.43 -7.90 3.55
N LYS A 87 2.01 -8.75 2.59
CA LYS A 87 2.91 -9.25 1.53
C LYS A 87 3.34 -8.16 0.57
N TYR A 88 2.47 -7.22 0.25
CA TYR A 88 2.79 -6.09 -0.62
C TYR A 88 3.82 -5.17 0.05
N ILE A 89 3.61 -4.82 1.32
CA ILE A 89 4.55 -4.03 2.12
C ILE A 89 5.90 -4.76 2.26
N ALA A 90 5.89 -6.04 2.66
CA ALA A 90 7.13 -6.81 2.83
C ALA A 90 7.95 -6.88 1.53
N LYS A 91 7.29 -7.11 0.38
CA LYS A 91 7.94 -7.24 -0.92
C LYS A 91 8.47 -5.90 -1.45
N GLN A 92 7.77 -4.79 -1.23
CA GLN A 92 8.18 -3.48 -1.76
C GLN A 92 9.23 -2.78 -0.88
N PHE A 93 9.21 -3.02 0.43
CA PHE A 93 10.16 -2.39 1.35
C PHE A 93 11.35 -3.29 1.71
N ASP A 94 11.41 -4.53 1.18
CA ASP A 94 12.37 -5.57 1.56
C ASP A 94 12.43 -5.80 3.08
N VAL A 95 11.25 -5.70 3.73
CA VAL A 95 11.10 -5.80 5.17
C VAL A 95 10.53 -7.17 5.50
N ASN A 96 11.33 -7.99 6.18
CA ASN A 96 10.92 -9.32 6.65
C ASN A 96 10.55 -9.33 8.14
N ASP A 97 10.68 -8.21 8.85
CA ASP A 97 10.31 -8.12 10.26
C ASP A 97 8.89 -7.56 10.45
N THR A 98 8.11 -8.26 11.27
CA THR A 98 6.71 -7.97 11.53
C THR A 98 6.50 -6.61 12.21
N ALA A 99 7.48 -6.13 12.99
CA ALA A 99 7.34 -4.87 13.73
C ALA A 99 7.43 -3.64 12.80
N SER A 100 8.28 -3.68 11.79
CA SER A 100 8.36 -2.62 10.78
C SER A 100 7.14 -2.62 9.85
N ILE A 101 6.58 -3.79 9.54
CA ILE A 101 5.31 -3.91 8.82
C ILE A 101 4.16 -3.31 9.64
N ASP A 102 4.08 -3.63 10.93
CA ASP A 102 3.03 -3.12 11.82
C ASP A 102 3.15 -1.61 12.05
N LYS A 103 4.38 -1.07 12.10
CA LYS A 103 4.60 0.37 12.15
C LYS A 103 4.11 1.07 10.88
N LEU A 104 4.43 0.53 9.69
CA LEU A 104 3.94 1.07 8.41
C LEU A 104 2.41 1.00 8.32
N LYS A 105 1.79 -0.08 8.82
CA LYS A 105 0.33 -0.20 8.91
C LYS A 105 -0.30 0.82 9.87
N SER A 106 0.36 1.11 11.00
CA SER A 106 -0.12 2.12 11.95
C SER A 106 -0.04 3.53 11.37
N GLU A 107 1.08 3.86 10.72
CA GLU A 107 1.26 5.12 9.99
C GLU A 107 0.21 5.26 8.86
N LEU A 108 -0.11 4.16 8.16
CA LEU A 108 -1.18 4.09 7.17
C LEU A 108 -2.57 4.37 7.78
N ASN A 109 -2.90 3.75 8.92
CA ASN A 109 -4.19 3.94 9.58
C ASN A 109 -4.37 5.35 10.18
N GLU A 110 -3.28 6.00 10.58
CA GLU A 110 -3.32 7.39 11.09
C GLU A 110 -3.51 8.42 9.98
N LEU A 111 -3.09 8.10 8.74
CA LEU A 111 -3.20 8.98 7.57
C LEU A 111 -4.48 8.73 6.76
N THR A 112 -5.16 7.60 6.97
CA THR A 112 -6.45 7.35 6.32
C THR A 112 -7.49 8.24 7.02
N PRO A 113 -8.24 9.11 6.31
CA PRO A 113 -9.32 9.85 6.94
C PRO A 113 -10.26 8.84 7.58
N ARG A 114 -10.50 8.99 8.88
CA ARG A 114 -11.62 8.30 9.51
C ARG A 114 -12.87 8.77 8.78
N ASN A 115 -13.37 7.98 7.84
CA ASN A 115 -14.78 8.04 7.47
C ASN A 115 -15.58 7.53 8.68
N GLU A 116 -15.65 8.38 9.71
CA GLU A 116 -16.72 8.38 10.68
C GLU A 116 -17.93 9.00 9.97
N SER A 117 -18.76 8.17 9.36
CA SER A 117 -20.16 8.37 8.95
C SER A 117 -20.57 7.05 8.26
N GLU A 118 -21.24 6.08 8.90
CA GLU A 118 -22.62 6.16 9.41
C GLU A 118 -23.58 6.96 8.52
#